data_AF-A0A7K1AN77-F1
#
_entry.id   AF-A0A7K1AN77-F1
#
_cell.length_a   1.000
_cell.length_b   1.000
_cell.length_c   1.000
_cell.angle_alpha   90.00
_cell.angle_beta   90.00
_cell.angle_gamma   90.00
#
_symmetry.space_group_name_H-M   'P 1'
#
loop_
_entity.id
_entity.type
_entity.pdbx_description
1 polymer ?
#
loop_
_entity_poly.entity_id
_entity_poly.type
_entity_poly.pdbx_seq_one_letter_code
_entity_poly.pdbx_strand_id
1 'polypeptide(L)' 'MNYLISGGETADGTQQDFIIADGKIVKVGANLAKADAIQIDATGCKILPGL' A
#
# COMPACT_ATOMS: atom_id res chain seq x y z
N MET A 1 -1.42 -6.87 13.22
CA MET A 1 -0.75 -5.55 13.08
C MET A 1 -1.04 -5.04 11.69
N ASN A 2 -1.42 -3.76 11.54
CA ASN A 2 -1.97 -3.21 10.31
C ASN A 2 -1.04 -2.17 9.70
N TYR A 3 -0.89 -2.19 8.37
CA TYR A 3 -0.13 -1.19 7.62
C TYR A 3 -0.99 -0.61 6.50
N LEU A 4 -0.78 0.67 6.21
CA LEU A 4 -1.27 1.37 5.03
C LEU A 4 -0.05 1.87 4.28
N ILE A 5 0.19 1.32 3.10
CA ILE A 5 1.21 1.82 2.18
C ILE A 5 0.47 2.72 1.19
N SER A 6 0.79 4.02 1.14
CA SER A 6 0.08 5.01 0.32
C SER A 6 0.95 5.64 -0.76
N GLY A 7 0.36 6.01 -1.90
CA GLY A 7 1.00 6.83 -2.94
C GLY A 7 2.03 6.10 -3.81
N GLY A 8 2.09 4.77 -3.72
CA GLY A 8 3.05 3.99 -4.49
C GLY A 8 2.60 3.71 -5.91
N GLU A 9 3.56 3.53 -6.81
CA GLU A 9 3.30 3.20 -8.20
C GLU A 9 3.57 1.72 -8.47
N THR A 10 2.64 1.03 -9.11
CA THR A 10 2.82 -0.38 -9.50
C THR A 10 3.68 -0.50 -10.77
N ALA A 11 4.00 -1.73 -11.19
CA ALA A 11 4.85 -1.98 -12.35
C ALA A 11 4.32 -1.36 -13.66
N ASP A 12 3.00 -1.30 -13.83
CA ASP A 12 2.36 -0.76 -15.04
C ASP A 12 2.19 0.77 -15.03
N GLY A 13 2.64 1.45 -13.96
CA GLY A 13 2.52 2.90 -13.80
C GLY A 13 1.27 3.34 -13.05
N THR A 14 0.43 2.42 -12.58
CA THR A 14 -0.77 2.76 -11.82
C THR A 14 -0.44 3.12 -10.37
N GLN A 15 -0.90 4.29 -9.93
CA GLN A 15 -0.87 4.74 -8.54
C GLN A 15 -1.84 3.95 -7.66
N GLN A 16 -1.34 3.30 -6.60
CA GLN A 16 -2.14 2.48 -5.69
C GLN A 16 -1.61 2.50 -4.25
N ASP A 17 -2.56 2.33 -3.34
CA ASP A 17 -2.38 2.11 -1.93
C ASP A 17 -2.68 0.65 -1.59
N PHE A 18 -2.04 0.15 -0.54
CA PHE A 18 -2.16 -1.22 -0.06
C PHE A 18 -2.45 -1.23 1.43
N ILE A 19 -3.51 -1.94 1.82
CA ILE A 19 -3.76 -2.26 3.23
C ILE A 19 -3.26 -3.67 3.50
N ILE A 20 -2.37 -3.78 4.49
CA ILE A 20 -1.87 -5.07 4.99
C ILE A 20 -2.47 -5.26 6.39
N ALA A 21 -3.07 -6.42 6.64
CA ALA A 21 -3.52 -6.85 7.95
C ALA A 21 -3.05 -8.27 8.20
N ASP A 22 -2.41 -8.48 9.35
CA ASP A 22 -1.93 -9.79 9.80
C ASP A 22 -1.08 -10.53 8.74
N GLY A 23 -0.17 -9.76 8.13
CA GLY A 23 0.77 -10.26 7.11
C GLY A 23 0.15 -10.52 5.73
N LYS A 24 -1.12 -10.15 5.51
CA LYS A 24 -1.82 -10.34 4.23
C LYS A 24 -2.29 -9.02 3.64
N ILE A 25 -2.24 -8.91 2.32
CA ILE A 25 -2.87 -7.80 1.60
C ILE A 25 -4.39 -8.01 1.66
N VAL A 26 -5.10 -7.09 2.30
CA VAL A 26 -6.56 -7.16 2.47
C VAL A 26 -7.31 -6.18 1.57
N LYS A 27 -6.65 -5.15 1.07
CA LYS A 27 -7.21 -4.22 0.10
C LYS A 27 -6.12 -3.57 -0.74
N VAL A 28 -6.47 -3.31 -1.99
CA VAL A 28 -5.68 -2.59 -2.98
C VAL A 28 -6.60 -1.58 -3.66
N GLY A 29 -6.14 -0.36 -3.88
CA GLY A 29 -6.92 0.70 -4.52
C GLY A 29 -6.31 2.09 -4.30
N ALA A 30 -6.98 3.14 -4.77
CA ALA A 30 -6.49 4.51 -4.58
C ALA A 30 -7.17 5.22 -3.39
N ASN A 31 -6.46 6.13 -2.74
CA ASN A 31 -6.93 6.96 -1.63
C ASN A 31 -7.50 6.12 -0.47
N LEU A 32 -6.81 5.03 -0.12
CA LEU A 32 -7.20 4.17 0.99
C LEU A 32 -6.88 4.85 2.32
N ALA A 33 -7.75 4.62 3.29
CA ALA A 33 -7.57 5.08 4.66
C ALA A 33 -7.82 3.93 5.62
N LYS A 34 -7.01 3.84 6.67
CA LYS A 34 -7.21 2.88 7.77
C LYS A 34 -6.66 3.47 9.07
N ALA A 35 -7.55 3.80 10.00
CA ALA A 35 -7.23 4.58 11.20
C ALA A 35 -6.29 3.86 12.18
N ASP A 36 -6.31 2.54 12.22
CA ASP A 36 -5.51 1.69 13.10
C ASP A 36 -4.26 1.12 12.42
N ALA A 37 -3.90 1.63 11.24
CA ALA A 37 -2.74 1.19 10.49
C ALA A 37 -1.53 2.11 10.69
N ILE A 38 -0.35 1.52 10.72
CA ILE A 38 0.91 2.27 10.59
C ILE A 38 1.01 2.72 9.13
N GLN A 39 1.14 4.03 8.92
CA GLN A 39 1.24 4.61 7.60
C GLN A 39 2.69 4.57 7.09
N ILE A 40 2.84 4.16 5.83
CA ILE A 40 4.08 4.18 5.07
C ILE A 40 3.80 4.99 3.80
N ASP A 41 4.45 6.15 3.67
CA ASP A 41 4.37 6.96 2.46
C ASP A 41 5.36 6.40 1.42
N ALA A 42 4.82 5.93 0.30
CA ALA A 42 5.56 5.38 -0.84
C ALA A 42 5.49 6.31 -2.06
N THR A 43 5.13 7.58 -1.87
CA THR A 43 5.10 8.57 -2.96
C THR A 43 6.45 8.65 -3.68
N GLY A 44 6.41 8.48 -5.00
CA GLY A 44 7.61 8.47 -5.84
C GLY A 44 8.38 7.14 -5.84
N CYS A 45 7.89 6.12 -5.15
CA CYS A 45 8.47 4.77 -5.14
C CYS A 45 7.63 3.78 -5.95
N LYS A 46 8.30 2.71 -6.41
CA LYS A 46 7.63 1.54 -6.99
C LYS A 46 7.25 0.54 -5.91
N ILE A 47 6.02 0.03 -5.95
CA ILE A 47 5.56 -1.10 -5.14
C ILE A 47 5.52 -2.34 -6.01
N LEU A 48 6.31 -3.34 -5.63
CA LEU A 48 6.47 -4.60 -6.36
C LEU A 48 6.35 -5.79 -5.40
N PRO A 49 5.96 -6.98 -5.89
CA PRO A 49 6.07 -8.22 -5.10
C PRO A 49 7.51 -8.45 -4.64
N GLY A 50 7.66 -8.95 -3.40
CA GLY A 50 8.96 -9.42 -2.90
C GLY A 50 9.47 -10.60 -3.73
N LEU A 51 10.78 -10.65 -3.93
CA LEU A 51 11.49 -11.75 -4.60
C LEU A 51 11.67 -12.95 -3.68
#